data_AF-A0A970BJ81-F1
#
_entry.id   AF-A0A970BJ81-F1
#
_cell.length_a   1.000
_cell.length_b   1.000
_cell.length_c   1.000
_cell.angle_alpha   90.00
_cell.angle_beta   90.00
_cell.angle_gamma   90.00
#
_symmetry.space_group_name_H-M   'P 1'
#
loop_
_entity.id
_entity.type
_entity.pdbx_description
1 polymer ?
#
loop_
_entity_poly.entity_id
_entity_poly.type
_entity_poly.pdbx_seq_one_letter_code
_entity_poly.pdbx_strand_id
1 'polypeptide(L)'
;MIRDPEGQIITGKEMALNREKLVQTWIDRGCWVLKVEEALRWSWKVKLAGAWSRPRERESILFFQQMATLTKARVPVRRSLQILHSQASVVMNPILDSILADVERGVPLWQALDNRGPVFSPVGVQMIRSGEWSGSLGETLERLTDYMKKQQQFGKQVRSASLYPGLLASFLLVVLIFIIAFIVPRITTVLGPAAHLPPMTVWLMSCAGFLSEAGVFLFLGFLAFIMGGFWWRQTPSGRVLTDGLLLNIPVVGKIIHKIVVARITGSLGILLKSGLTIMEALTMAEKLAYNVTIRQAIANVRFDVSRGTSLAAALLRHGFFHMMEAQMVAVGEETGLMAEALSNAAEYYEGEAQAAVSVMVTLLEPMLILIMALVVGFITIGCILPMLDVMTIF
;
A
#
# COMPACT_ATOMS: atom_id res chain seq x y z
N MET A 1 6.63 35.18 -34.30
CA MET A 1 6.88 36.60 -34.61
C MET A 1 5.91 37.02 -35.68
N ILE A 2 5.16 38.09 -35.42
CA ILE A 2 4.15 38.65 -36.33
C ILE A 2 4.45 40.13 -36.54
N ARG A 3 3.96 40.71 -37.62
CA ARG A 3 3.97 42.14 -37.90
C ARG A 3 2.53 42.64 -37.90
N ASP A 4 2.25 43.60 -37.03
CA ASP A 4 0.95 44.22 -36.90
C ASP A 4 0.67 45.19 -38.07
N PRO A 5 -0.58 45.62 -38.35
CA PRO A 5 -0.92 46.57 -39.42
C PRO A 5 -0.17 47.90 -39.33
N GLU A 6 0.20 48.33 -38.13
CA GLU A 6 1.01 49.54 -37.88
C GLU A 6 2.50 49.35 -38.18
N GLY A 7 2.90 48.15 -38.64
CA GLY A 7 4.24 47.84 -39.09
C GLY A 7 5.21 47.41 -37.99
N GLN A 8 4.77 47.35 -36.73
CA GLN A 8 5.59 46.91 -35.59
C GLN A 8 5.70 45.38 -35.53
N ILE A 9 6.88 44.87 -35.18
CA ILE A 9 7.14 43.44 -35.01
C ILE A 9 6.85 43.05 -33.56
N ILE A 10 5.87 42.18 -33.37
CA ILE A 10 5.40 41.73 -32.05
C ILE A 10 5.62 40.21 -31.92
N THR A 11 5.97 39.76 -30.72
CA THR A 11 6.14 38.34 -30.40
C THR A 11 4.99 37.85 -29.51
N GLY A 12 4.04 37.13 -30.10
CA GLY A 12 2.92 36.49 -29.38
C GLY A 12 3.05 34.97 -29.28
N LYS A 13 2.34 34.37 -28.31
CA LYS A 13 2.17 32.92 -28.17
C LYS A 13 0.67 32.62 -28.15
N GLU A 14 0.23 31.67 -28.97
CA GLU A 14 -1.17 31.26 -29.03
C GLU A 14 -1.26 29.75 -29.28
N MET A 15 -2.24 29.08 -28.66
CA MET A 15 -2.44 27.64 -28.85
C MET A 15 -3.19 27.39 -30.16
N ALA A 16 -2.63 26.55 -31.02
CA ALA A 16 -3.27 26.13 -32.26
C ALA A 16 -3.06 24.64 -32.49
N LEU A 17 -4.03 24.01 -33.18
CA LEU A 17 -4.01 22.59 -33.51
C LEU A 17 -2.86 22.20 -34.45
N ASN A 18 -2.46 23.10 -35.34
CA ASN A 18 -1.33 22.94 -36.24
C ASN A 18 -0.79 24.32 -36.68
N ARG A 19 0.41 24.33 -37.28
CA ARG A 19 1.09 25.55 -37.74
C ARG A 19 0.26 26.34 -38.76
N GLU A 20 -0.41 25.67 -39.68
CA GLU A 20 -1.22 26.29 -40.73
C GLU A 20 -2.43 27.05 -40.17
N LYS A 21 -3.12 26.47 -39.18
CA LYS A 21 -4.27 27.10 -38.53
C LYS A 21 -3.86 28.26 -37.64
N LEU A 22 -2.68 28.19 -37.00
CA LEU A 22 -2.09 29.33 -36.30
C LEU A 22 -1.85 30.50 -37.27
N VAL A 23 -1.23 30.21 -38.43
CA VAL A 23 -0.94 31.23 -39.44
C VAL A 23 -2.21 31.88 -39.97
N GLN A 24 -3.23 31.08 -40.31
CA GLN A 24 -4.53 31.64 -40.74
C GLN A 24 -5.18 32.51 -39.67
N THR A 25 -5.18 32.08 -38.40
CA THR A 25 -5.78 32.87 -37.30
C THR A 25 -5.15 34.27 -37.18
N TRP A 26 -3.84 34.39 -37.42
CA TRP A 26 -3.16 35.68 -37.36
C TRP A 26 -3.33 36.51 -38.64
N ILE A 27 -3.42 35.87 -39.80
CA ILE A 27 -3.77 36.54 -41.07
C ILE A 27 -5.19 37.11 -41.00
N ASP A 28 -6.15 36.37 -40.45
CA ASP A 28 -7.54 36.81 -40.27
C ASP A 28 -7.64 38.02 -39.32
N ARG A 29 -6.67 38.19 -38.42
CA ARG A 29 -6.53 39.37 -37.53
C ARG A 29 -5.74 40.52 -38.18
N GLY A 30 -5.44 40.44 -39.47
CA GLY A 30 -4.70 41.48 -40.21
C GLY A 30 -3.19 41.50 -39.94
N CYS A 31 -2.64 40.50 -39.27
CA CYS A 31 -1.21 40.43 -38.95
C CYS A 31 -0.44 39.57 -39.97
N TRP A 32 0.76 39.99 -40.36
CA TRP A 32 1.65 39.18 -41.20
C TRP A 32 2.58 38.31 -40.36
N VAL A 33 2.55 37.00 -40.60
CA VAL A 33 3.38 36.06 -39.84
C VAL A 33 4.78 35.97 -40.45
N LEU A 34 5.79 36.48 -39.73
CA LEU A 34 7.18 36.53 -40.19
C LEU A 34 7.95 35.24 -39.86
N LYS A 35 7.72 34.68 -38.68
CA LYS A 35 8.40 33.45 -38.24
C LYS A 35 7.53 32.70 -37.25
N VAL A 36 7.26 31.44 -37.54
CA VAL A 36 6.59 30.51 -36.61
C VAL A 36 7.62 29.53 -36.13
N GLU A 37 7.90 29.57 -34.83
CA GLU A 37 8.67 28.55 -34.13
C GLU A 37 7.70 27.85 -33.19
N GLU A 38 7.73 26.53 -33.19
CA GLU A 38 7.07 25.78 -32.13
C GLU A 38 7.72 26.16 -30.81
N ALA A 39 6.94 26.74 -29.91
CA ALA A 39 7.39 26.90 -28.55
C ALA A 39 7.56 25.49 -27.97
N LEU A 40 8.78 24.94 -28.03
CA LEU A 40 9.14 23.72 -27.31
C LEU A 40 8.71 23.95 -25.86
N ARG A 41 7.58 23.34 -25.46
CA ARG A 41 7.28 23.11 -24.06
C ARG A 41 8.43 22.25 -23.57
N TRP A 42 9.42 22.88 -22.96
CA TRP A 42 10.56 22.22 -22.33
C TRP A 42 10.01 21.39 -21.16
N SER A 43 9.57 20.19 -21.49
CA SER A 43 8.70 19.32 -20.70
C SER A 43 9.51 18.40 -19.78
N TRP A 44 10.42 18.99 -18.98
CA TRP A 44 11.14 18.22 -17.97
C TRP A 44 10.18 17.74 -16.86
N LYS A 45 9.09 18.47 -16.60
CA LYS A 45 8.06 18.06 -15.62
C LYS A 45 7.20 16.87 -16.05
N VAL A 46 6.96 16.63 -17.35
CA VAL A 46 6.10 15.51 -17.79
C VAL A 46 6.89 14.22 -17.96
N LYS A 47 8.16 14.27 -18.37
CA LYS A 47 9.01 13.07 -18.46
C LYS A 47 9.48 12.55 -17.09
N LEU A 48 9.68 13.41 -16.09
CA LEU A 48 9.99 12.98 -14.72
C LEU A 48 8.76 12.49 -13.94
N ALA A 49 7.55 12.98 -14.26
CA ALA A 49 6.31 12.47 -13.68
C ALA A 49 5.86 11.14 -14.30
N GLY A 50 5.94 11.01 -15.63
CA GLY A 50 5.39 9.87 -16.37
C GLY A 50 6.04 8.52 -16.11
N ALA A 51 7.29 8.47 -15.62
CA ALA A 51 7.97 7.21 -15.31
C ALA A 51 7.64 6.67 -13.90
N TRP A 52 7.18 7.52 -12.96
CA TRP A 52 7.00 7.15 -11.55
C TRP A 52 5.63 7.49 -10.94
N SER A 53 4.76 8.24 -11.60
CA SER A 53 3.41 8.49 -11.09
C SER A 53 2.47 7.32 -11.42
N ARG A 54 2.43 6.30 -10.55
CA ARG A 54 1.34 5.33 -10.56
C ARG A 54 0.05 6.02 -10.10
N PRO A 55 -1.10 5.83 -10.78
CA PRO A 55 -2.38 6.31 -10.29
C PRO A 55 -2.63 5.80 -8.87
N ARG A 56 -3.25 6.64 -8.03
CA ARG A 56 -3.64 6.20 -6.69
C ARG A 56 -4.71 5.12 -6.82
N GLU A 57 -4.74 4.18 -5.87
CA GLU A 57 -5.77 3.13 -5.77
C GLU A 57 -7.22 3.69 -5.84
N ARG A 58 -7.42 4.92 -5.37
CA ARG A 58 -8.70 5.63 -5.46
C ARG A 58 -9.12 5.95 -6.91
N GLU A 59 -8.16 6.24 -7.80
CA GLU A 59 -8.44 6.55 -9.21
C GLU A 59 -8.88 5.31 -9.98
N SER A 60 -8.27 4.14 -9.72
CA SER A 60 -8.73 2.88 -10.31
C SER A 60 -10.12 2.49 -9.83
N ILE A 61 -10.45 2.72 -8.54
CA ILE A 61 -11.80 2.47 -8.01
C ILE A 61 -12.81 3.39 -8.68
N LEU A 62 -12.49 4.68 -8.82
CA LEU A 62 -13.37 5.65 -9.48
C LEU A 62 -13.61 5.28 -10.95
N PHE A 63 -12.55 4.87 -11.65
CA PHE A 63 -12.65 4.37 -13.03
C PHE A 63 -13.64 3.20 -13.14
N PHE A 64 -13.48 2.15 -12.33
CA PHE A 64 -14.38 0.99 -12.38
C PHE A 64 -15.80 1.35 -11.96
N GLN A 65 -15.95 2.23 -10.97
CA GLN A 65 -17.27 2.69 -10.52
C GLN A 65 -18.02 3.43 -11.64
N GLN A 66 -17.36 4.36 -12.31
CA GLN A 66 -17.99 5.11 -13.39
C GLN A 66 -18.21 4.22 -14.64
N MET A 67 -17.28 3.32 -14.95
CA MET A 67 -17.49 2.28 -15.97
C MET A 67 -18.74 1.43 -15.64
N ALA A 68 -18.88 0.96 -14.40
CA ALA A 68 -20.05 0.18 -13.97
C ALA A 68 -21.36 0.93 -14.22
N THR A 69 -21.42 2.20 -13.82
CA THR A 69 -22.60 3.07 -14.03
C THR A 69 -22.93 3.23 -15.51
N LEU A 70 -21.93 3.52 -16.35
CA LEU A 70 -22.14 3.75 -17.79
C LEU A 70 -22.51 2.46 -18.53
N THR A 71 -21.84 1.34 -18.21
CA THR A 71 -22.16 0.03 -18.80
C THR A 71 -23.55 -0.46 -18.36
N LYS A 72 -23.96 -0.21 -17.11
CA LYS A 72 -25.34 -0.47 -16.67
C LYS A 72 -26.38 0.36 -17.43
N ALA A 73 -26.06 1.60 -17.74
CA ALA A 73 -26.86 2.46 -18.61
C ALA A 73 -26.77 2.06 -20.10
N ARG A 74 -26.14 0.91 -20.42
CA ARG A 74 -25.94 0.37 -21.77
C ARG A 74 -25.17 1.32 -22.70
N VAL A 75 -24.35 2.21 -22.13
CA VAL A 75 -23.43 3.04 -22.91
C VAL A 75 -22.32 2.13 -23.45
N PRO A 76 -22.04 2.15 -24.78
CA PRO A 76 -20.97 1.35 -25.37
C PRO A 76 -19.62 1.62 -24.70
N VAL A 77 -18.82 0.58 -24.46
CA VAL A 77 -17.52 0.65 -23.75
C VAL A 77 -16.63 1.77 -24.29
N ARG A 78 -16.50 1.90 -25.62
CA ARG A 78 -15.75 2.99 -26.26
C ARG A 78 -16.23 4.37 -25.83
N ARG A 79 -17.55 4.60 -25.82
CA ARG A 79 -18.14 5.88 -25.42
C ARG A 79 -17.96 6.12 -23.92
N SER A 80 -18.07 5.07 -23.11
CA SER A 80 -17.80 5.15 -21.68
C SER A 80 -16.37 5.60 -21.42
N LEU A 81 -15.38 5.00 -22.10
CA LEU A 81 -13.96 5.41 -21.99
C LEU A 81 -13.73 6.87 -22.39
N GLN A 82 -14.40 7.37 -23.44
CA GLN A 82 -14.32 8.79 -23.83
C GLN A 82 -14.85 9.73 -22.75
N ILE A 83 -15.96 9.37 -22.10
CA ILE A 83 -16.55 10.15 -21.00
C ILE A 83 -15.64 10.15 -19.77
N LEU A 84 -14.95 9.04 -19.50
CA LEU A 84 -14.01 8.93 -18.39
C LEU A 84 -12.73 9.71 -18.66
N HIS A 85 -12.24 9.66 -19.90
CA HIS A 85 -11.06 10.40 -20.34
C HIS A 85 -11.22 11.91 -20.10
N SER A 86 -12.39 12.49 -20.41
CA SER A 86 -12.63 13.93 -20.17
C SER A 86 -12.64 14.34 -18.70
N GLN A 87 -12.81 13.38 -17.78
CA GLN A 87 -12.84 13.58 -16.33
C GLN A 87 -11.56 13.06 -15.63
N ALA A 88 -10.61 12.54 -16.39
CA ALA A 88 -9.44 11.86 -15.85
C ALA A 88 -8.41 12.83 -15.28
N SER A 89 -7.66 12.35 -14.28
CA SER A 89 -6.50 13.07 -13.76
C SER A 89 -5.40 13.16 -14.83
N VAL A 90 -4.46 14.11 -14.65
CA VAL A 90 -3.27 14.23 -15.53
C VAL A 90 -2.45 12.93 -15.57
N VAL A 91 -2.51 12.12 -14.52
CA VAL A 91 -1.80 10.83 -14.42
C VAL A 91 -2.56 9.70 -15.11
N MET A 92 -3.90 9.68 -15.01
CA MET A 92 -4.75 8.64 -15.59
C MET A 92 -5.01 8.85 -17.09
N ASN A 93 -4.99 10.10 -17.57
CA ASN A 93 -5.23 10.45 -18.97
C ASN A 93 -4.38 9.64 -19.98
N PRO A 94 -3.03 9.60 -19.89
CA PRO A 94 -2.22 8.86 -20.86
C PRO A 94 -2.48 7.34 -20.85
N ILE A 95 -2.93 6.80 -19.71
CA ILE A 95 -3.30 5.39 -19.57
C ILE A 95 -4.61 5.15 -20.32
N LEU A 96 -5.60 6.04 -20.13
CA LEU A 96 -6.89 5.97 -20.82
C LEU A 96 -6.77 6.20 -22.32
N ASP A 97 -5.93 7.13 -22.77
CA ASP A 97 -5.60 7.31 -24.20
C ASP A 97 -5.18 5.99 -24.84
N SER A 98 -4.26 5.31 -24.16
CA SER A 98 -3.72 4.04 -24.63
C SER A 98 -4.79 2.94 -24.60
N ILE A 99 -5.63 2.86 -23.57
CA ILE A 99 -6.73 1.87 -23.50
C ILE A 99 -7.75 2.13 -24.60
N LEU A 100 -8.13 3.39 -24.80
CA LEU A 100 -9.09 3.79 -25.82
C LEU A 100 -8.58 3.45 -27.21
N ALA A 101 -7.30 3.71 -27.50
CA ALA A 101 -6.67 3.33 -28.76
C ALA A 101 -6.60 1.80 -28.99
N ASP A 102 -6.43 1.00 -27.93
CA ASP A 102 -6.49 -0.48 -28.02
C ASP A 102 -7.92 -0.94 -28.34
N VAL A 103 -8.92 -0.42 -27.61
CA VAL A 103 -10.33 -0.77 -27.80
C VAL A 103 -10.85 -0.32 -29.17
N GLU A 104 -10.41 0.84 -29.69
CA GLU A 104 -10.74 1.30 -31.05
C GLU A 104 -10.13 0.40 -32.14
N ARG A 105 -9.02 -0.27 -31.84
CA ARG A 105 -8.42 -1.29 -32.72
C ARG A 105 -9.06 -2.67 -32.57
N GLY A 106 -10.09 -2.81 -31.73
CA GLY A 106 -10.81 -4.06 -31.50
C GLY A 106 -10.17 -4.98 -30.46
N VAL A 107 -9.20 -4.50 -29.68
CA VAL A 107 -8.66 -5.26 -28.54
C VAL A 107 -9.73 -5.30 -27.44
N PRO A 108 -10.02 -6.48 -26.83
CA PRO A 108 -10.94 -6.59 -25.71
C PRO A 108 -10.54 -5.69 -24.53
N LEU A 109 -11.51 -5.16 -23.77
CA LEU A 109 -11.23 -4.25 -22.66
C LEU A 109 -10.31 -4.90 -21.62
N TRP A 110 -10.56 -6.16 -21.26
CA TRP A 110 -9.73 -6.86 -20.27
C TRP A 110 -8.25 -6.89 -20.69
N GLN A 111 -7.96 -7.12 -21.96
CA GLN A 111 -6.60 -7.21 -22.48
C GLN A 111 -5.96 -5.81 -22.57
N ALA A 112 -6.74 -4.81 -22.98
CA ALA A 112 -6.29 -3.41 -22.96
C ALA A 112 -5.93 -2.94 -21.55
N LEU A 113 -6.64 -3.39 -20.51
CA LEU A 113 -6.34 -3.11 -19.10
C LEU A 113 -5.10 -3.88 -18.61
N ASP A 114 -4.97 -5.17 -18.94
CA ASP A 114 -3.82 -6.01 -18.55
C ASP A 114 -2.48 -5.44 -19.07
N ASN A 115 -2.50 -4.92 -20.31
CA ASN A 115 -1.35 -4.27 -20.95
C ASN A 115 -0.88 -2.98 -20.24
N ARG A 116 -1.63 -2.44 -19.28
CA ARG A 116 -1.26 -1.23 -18.51
C ARG A 116 -0.62 -1.56 -17.16
N GLY A 117 -0.31 -2.82 -16.91
CA GLY A 117 0.48 -3.27 -15.76
C GLY A 117 -0.24 -3.07 -14.42
N PRO A 118 0.48 -2.74 -13.34
CA PRO A 118 -0.03 -2.85 -11.96
C PRO A 118 -1.08 -1.78 -11.57
N VAL A 119 -1.56 -0.96 -12.50
CA VAL A 119 -2.62 0.03 -12.27
C VAL A 119 -3.95 -0.68 -12.02
N PHE A 120 -4.22 -1.75 -12.77
CA PHE A 120 -5.42 -2.56 -12.63
C PHE A 120 -5.05 -3.87 -11.97
N SER A 121 -5.80 -4.25 -10.93
CA SER A 121 -5.53 -5.48 -10.20
C SER A 121 -5.76 -6.71 -11.09
N PRO A 122 -4.95 -7.79 -10.96
CA PRO A 122 -5.18 -9.03 -11.71
C PRO A 122 -6.59 -9.62 -11.49
N VAL A 123 -7.15 -9.47 -10.29
CA VAL A 123 -8.54 -9.85 -9.98
C VAL A 123 -9.52 -9.08 -10.88
N GLY A 124 -9.37 -7.75 -10.93
CA GLY A 124 -10.24 -6.89 -11.73
C GLY A 124 -10.16 -7.18 -13.23
N VAL A 125 -8.95 -7.41 -13.75
CA VAL A 125 -8.75 -7.80 -15.16
C VAL A 125 -9.46 -9.12 -15.47
N GLN A 126 -9.33 -10.14 -14.63
CA GLN A 126 -9.99 -11.44 -14.86
C GLN A 126 -11.50 -11.37 -14.71
N MET A 127 -12.01 -10.58 -13.76
CA MET A 127 -13.44 -10.32 -13.64
C MET A 127 -13.98 -9.65 -14.91
N ILE A 128 -13.30 -8.63 -15.44
CA ILE A 128 -13.71 -7.98 -16.69
C ILE A 128 -13.66 -8.94 -17.86
N ARG A 129 -12.64 -9.80 -17.95
CA ARG A 129 -12.56 -10.85 -18.96
C ARG A 129 -13.79 -11.78 -18.93
N SER A 130 -14.15 -12.26 -17.74
CA SER A 130 -15.34 -13.11 -17.55
C SER A 130 -16.61 -12.34 -17.94
N GLY A 131 -16.77 -11.10 -17.45
CA GLY A 131 -17.94 -10.26 -17.71
C GLY A 131 -18.10 -9.83 -19.17
N GLU A 132 -17.01 -9.62 -19.90
CA GLU A 132 -17.04 -9.37 -21.35
C GLU A 132 -17.46 -10.62 -22.12
N TRP A 133 -16.96 -11.80 -21.73
CA TRP A 133 -17.29 -13.08 -22.38
C TRP A 133 -18.75 -13.49 -22.12
N SER A 134 -19.23 -13.33 -20.89
CA SER A 134 -20.60 -13.66 -20.49
C SER A 134 -21.64 -12.60 -20.87
N GLY A 135 -21.20 -11.42 -21.32
CA GLY A 135 -22.07 -10.27 -21.55
C GLY A 135 -22.61 -9.60 -20.27
N SER A 136 -22.14 -9.99 -19.08
CA SER A 136 -22.55 -9.42 -17.78
C SER A 136 -21.56 -8.38 -17.24
N LEU A 137 -20.88 -7.64 -18.13
CA LEU A 137 -19.84 -6.67 -17.78
C LEU A 137 -20.32 -5.62 -16.75
N GLY A 138 -21.52 -5.08 -16.90
CA GLY A 138 -22.06 -4.06 -15.98
C GLY A 138 -22.23 -4.55 -14.54
N GLU A 139 -22.76 -5.76 -14.36
CA GLU A 139 -22.90 -6.40 -13.05
C GLU A 139 -21.53 -6.77 -12.46
N THR A 140 -20.63 -7.28 -13.30
CA THR A 140 -19.28 -7.68 -12.87
C THR A 140 -18.45 -6.48 -12.41
N LEU A 141 -18.55 -5.34 -13.11
CA LEU A 141 -17.91 -4.09 -12.73
C LEU A 141 -18.47 -3.50 -11.43
N GLU A 142 -19.77 -3.65 -11.17
CA GLU A 142 -20.37 -3.26 -9.89
C GLU A 142 -19.82 -4.11 -8.75
N ARG A 143 -19.87 -5.45 -8.90
CA ARG A 143 -19.31 -6.38 -7.91
C ARG A 143 -17.82 -6.11 -7.64
N LEU A 144 -17.04 -5.82 -8.69
CA LEU A 144 -15.62 -5.44 -8.58
C LEU A 144 -15.47 -4.13 -7.79
N THR A 145 -16.29 -3.13 -8.10
CA THR A 145 -16.25 -1.83 -7.42
C THR A 145 -16.55 -1.98 -5.93
N ASP A 146 -17.57 -2.77 -5.57
CA ASP A 146 -17.95 -3.01 -4.18
C ASP A 146 -16.86 -3.77 -3.43
N TYR A 147 -16.29 -4.80 -4.06
CA TYR A 147 -15.13 -5.53 -3.52
C TYR A 147 -13.93 -4.59 -3.27
N MET A 148 -13.57 -3.75 -4.25
CA MET A 148 -12.44 -2.83 -4.09
C MET A 148 -12.70 -1.75 -3.02
N LYS A 149 -13.96 -1.27 -2.89
CA LYS A 149 -14.35 -0.35 -1.82
C LYS A 149 -14.21 -0.99 -0.44
N LYS A 150 -14.73 -2.21 -0.26
CA LYS A 150 -14.57 -2.99 0.99
C LYS A 150 -13.10 -3.21 1.31
N GLN A 151 -12.30 -3.65 0.34
CA GLN A 151 -10.87 -3.89 0.52
C GLN A 151 -10.10 -2.61 0.89
N GLN A 152 -10.45 -1.46 0.29
CA GLN A 152 -9.87 -0.17 0.63
C GLN A 152 -10.27 0.26 2.05
N GLN A 153 -11.54 0.07 2.45
CA GLN A 153 -12.02 0.41 3.79
C GLN A 153 -11.33 -0.45 4.85
N PHE A 154 -11.28 -1.77 4.64
CA PHE A 154 -10.55 -2.70 5.50
C PHE A 154 -9.07 -2.29 5.62
N GLY A 155 -8.40 -2.03 4.48
CA GLY A 155 -7.02 -1.57 4.48
C GLY A 155 -6.81 -0.24 5.20
N LYS A 156 -7.74 0.71 5.07
CA LYS A 156 -7.73 1.99 5.81
C LYS A 156 -7.88 1.77 7.31
N GLN A 157 -8.83 0.93 7.73
CA GLN A 157 -9.07 0.64 9.15
C GLN A 157 -7.87 -0.04 9.80
N VAL A 158 -7.29 -1.05 9.14
CA VAL A 158 -6.06 -1.71 9.59
C VAL A 158 -4.91 -0.72 9.70
N ARG A 159 -4.72 0.15 8.69
CA ARG A 159 -3.68 1.19 8.72
C ARG A 159 -3.93 2.22 9.82
N SER A 160 -5.14 2.74 9.96
CA SER A 160 -5.46 3.74 10.97
C SER A 160 -5.28 3.19 12.38
N ALA A 161 -5.69 1.95 12.62
CA ALA A 161 -5.51 1.30 13.91
C ALA A 161 -4.03 0.98 14.21
N SER A 162 -3.20 0.74 13.18
CA SER A 162 -1.76 0.50 13.34
C SER A 162 -0.92 1.77 13.44
N LEU A 163 -1.43 2.92 12.96
CA LEU A 163 -0.73 4.20 13.04
C LEU A 163 -0.55 4.67 14.49
N TYR A 164 -1.56 4.45 15.34
CA TYR A 164 -1.52 4.87 16.73
C TYR A 164 -0.37 4.22 17.54
N PRO A 165 -0.18 2.89 17.54
CA PRO A 165 1.01 2.24 18.10
C PRO A 165 2.34 2.82 17.61
N GLY A 166 2.46 3.08 16.30
CA GLY A 166 3.69 3.63 15.71
C GLY A 166 3.99 5.04 16.22
N LEU A 167 2.97 5.88 16.38
CA LEU A 167 3.11 7.22 16.94
C LEU A 167 3.50 7.16 18.43
N LEU A 168 2.83 6.33 19.21
CA LEU A 168 3.08 6.22 20.65
C LEU A 168 4.46 5.62 20.95
N ALA A 169 4.86 4.58 20.22
CA ALA A 169 6.20 3.99 20.32
C ALA A 169 7.30 4.95 19.87
N SER A 170 7.08 5.72 18.80
CA SER A 170 8.06 6.73 18.35
C SER A 170 8.18 7.87 19.36
N PHE A 171 7.08 8.33 19.96
CA PHE A 171 7.12 9.31 21.05
C PHE A 171 7.88 8.79 22.28
N LEU A 172 7.61 7.55 22.72
CA LEU A 172 8.35 6.93 23.83
C LEU A 172 9.85 6.84 23.53
N LEU A 173 10.23 6.48 22.30
CA LEU A 173 11.62 6.42 21.87
C LEU A 173 12.29 7.81 21.91
N VAL A 174 11.59 8.86 21.43
CA VAL A 174 12.08 10.24 21.49
C VAL A 174 12.30 10.71 22.93
N VAL A 175 11.34 10.45 23.82
CA VAL A 175 11.46 10.78 25.24
C VAL A 175 12.64 10.04 25.88
N LEU A 176 12.79 8.75 25.61
CA LEU A 176 13.91 7.95 26.11
C LEU A 176 15.26 8.51 25.65
N ILE A 177 15.40 8.81 24.36
CA ILE A 177 16.60 9.42 23.78
C ILE A 177 16.86 10.78 24.42
N PHE A 178 15.84 11.61 24.61
CA PHE A 178 15.98 12.91 25.24
C PHE A 178 16.49 12.81 26.69
N ILE A 179 15.94 11.90 27.49
CA ILE A 179 16.39 11.70 28.87
C ILE A 179 17.86 11.24 28.89
N ILE A 180 18.23 10.25 28.09
CA ILE A 180 19.60 9.71 28.06
C ILE A 180 20.59 10.74 27.49
N ALA A 181 20.24 11.47 26.44
CA ALA A 181 21.15 12.41 25.78
C ALA A 181 21.30 13.76 26.52
N PHE A 182 20.25 14.25 27.20
CA PHE A 182 20.26 15.58 27.80
C PHE A 182 20.18 15.59 29.33
N ILE A 183 19.40 14.68 29.93
CA ILE A 183 19.17 14.69 31.37
C ILE A 183 20.31 13.97 32.11
N VAL A 184 20.66 12.75 31.67
CA VAL A 184 21.71 11.95 32.31
C VAL A 184 23.06 12.71 32.38
N PRO A 185 23.57 13.36 31.30
CA PRO A 185 24.84 14.09 31.36
C PRO A 185 24.84 15.28 32.32
N ARG A 186 23.71 15.97 32.47
CA ARG A 186 23.61 17.09 33.42
C ARG A 186 23.77 16.61 34.86
N ILE A 187 23.21 15.46 35.18
CA ILE A 187 23.34 14.87 36.52
C ILE A 187 24.78 14.46 36.78
N THR A 188 25.48 13.92 35.77
CA THR A 188 26.86 13.46 35.93
C THR A 188 27.83 14.64 36.09
N THR A 189 27.54 15.81 35.51
CA THR A 189 28.33 17.03 35.79
C THR A 189 28.24 17.49 37.24
N VAL A 190 27.15 17.17 37.95
CA VAL A 190 26.97 17.50 39.38
C VAL A 190 27.67 16.48 40.28
N LEU A 191 27.75 15.21 39.86
CA LEU A 191 28.33 14.12 40.65
C LEU A 191 29.87 14.14 40.72
N GLY A 192 30.54 14.84 39.80
CA GLY A 192 32.00 14.96 39.75
C GLY A 192 32.73 13.63 39.46
N PRO A 193 34.03 13.65 39.07
CA PRO A 193 34.77 12.47 38.66
C PRO A 193 35.18 11.51 39.79
N ALA A 194 34.82 11.77 41.05
CA ALA A 194 35.43 11.15 42.23
C ALA A 194 34.53 10.20 43.05
N ALA A 195 33.27 9.99 42.67
CA ALA A 195 32.39 9.05 43.39
C ALA A 195 32.53 7.61 42.87
N HIS A 196 32.45 6.62 43.76
CA HIS A 196 32.28 5.20 43.38
C HIS A 196 30.88 5.03 42.77
N LEU A 197 30.78 5.30 41.47
CA LEU A 197 29.50 5.30 40.78
C LEU A 197 28.97 3.85 40.70
N PRO A 198 27.71 3.60 41.08
CA PRO A 198 27.09 2.30 40.90
C PRO A 198 27.21 1.82 39.45
N PRO A 199 27.32 0.50 39.20
CA PRO A 199 27.48 -0.04 37.83
C PRO A 199 26.34 0.39 36.89
N MET A 200 25.16 0.63 37.46
CA MET A 200 23.98 1.15 36.78
C MET A 200 24.18 2.57 36.24
N THR A 201 24.80 3.46 37.03
CA THR A 201 25.10 4.84 36.63
C THR A 201 26.21 4.89 35.59
N VAL A 202 27.22 4.02 35.71
CA VAL A 202 28.32 3.88 34.71
C VAL A 202 27.78 3.44 33.35
N TRP A 203 26.84 2.48 33.31
CA TRP A 203 26.20 2.04 32.08
C TRP A 203 25.40 3.17 31.42
N LEU A 204 24.60 3.91 32.21
CA LEU A 204 23.85 5.08 31.73
C LEU A 204 24.77 6.17 31.17
N MET A 205 25.89 6.45 31.85
CA MET A 205 26.90 7.40 31.38
C MET A 205 27.54 6.98 30.05
N SER A 206 27.84 5.68 29.92
CA SER A 206 28.41 5.12 28.70
C SER A 206 27.43 5.25 27.52
N CYS A 207 26.15 4.95 27.75
CA CYS A 207 25.10 5.16 26.76
C CYS A 207 24.91 6.64 26.41
N ALA A 208 24.93 7.52 27.41
CA ALA A 208 24.77 8.96 27.22
C ALA A 208 25.94 9.59 26.45
N GLY A 209 27.19 9.20 26.76
CA GLY A 209 28.39 9.63 26.04
C GLY A 209 28.40 9.14 24.59
N PHE A 210 28.00 7.89 24.36
CA PHE A 210 27.83 7.36 23.00
C PHE A 210 26.74 8.12 22.22
N LEU A 211 25.63 8.49 22.87
CA LEU A 211 24.56 9.26 22.25
C LEU A 211 24.92 10.74 22.03
N SER A 212 25.76 11.35 22.86
CA SER A 212 26.16 12.75 22.70
C SER A 212 27.22 12.94 21.61
N GLU A 213 28.21 12.04 21.54
CA GLU A 213 29.29 12.10 20.54
C GLU A 213 28.84 11.54 19.18
N ALA A 214 28.12 10.42 19.18
CA ALA A 214 27.68 9.75 17.96
C ALA A 214 26.20 10.03 17.62
N GLY A 215 25.48 10.88 18.36
CA GLY A 215 24.03 11.09 18.19
C GLY A 215 23.59 11.45 16.78
N VAL A 216 24.35 12.32 16.10
CA VAL A 216 24.10 12.69 14.71
C VAL A 216 24.34 11.49 13.77
N PHE A 217 25.40 10.72 14.00
CA PHE A 217 25.73 9.52 13.22
C PHE A 217 24.77 8.35 13.50
N LEU A 218 24.26 8.22 14.72
CA LEU A 218 23.24 7.23 15.10
C LEU A 218 21.89 7.58 14.51
N PHE A 219 21.50 8.86 14.51
CA PHE A 219 20.28 9.31 13.86
C PHE A 219 20.36 9.10 12.34
N LEU A 220 21.47 9.50 11.71
CA LEU A 220 21.73 9.23 10.28
C LEU A 220 21.81 7.72 9.99
N GLY A 221 22.43 6.94 10.87
CA GLY A 221 22.54 5.49 10.76
C GLY A 221 21.19 4.79 10.91
N PHE A 222 20.34 5.24 11.83
CA PHE A 222 18.98 4.74 12.00
C PHE A 222 18.10 5.09 10.79
N LEU A 223 18.22 6.32 10.28
CA LEU A 223 17.52 6.75 9.07
C LEU A 223 18.00 5.95 7.85
N ALA A 224 19.31 5.74 7.71
CA ALA A 224 19.91 4.90 6.68
C ALA A 224 19.53 3.42 6.83
N PHE A 225 19.38 2.91 8.05
CA PHE A 225 18.90 1.56 8.32
C PHE A 225 17.44 1.39 7.91
N ILE A 226 16.57 2.36 8.21
CA ILE A 226 15.17 2.36 7.76
C ILE A 226 15.10 2.43 6.23
N MET A 227 15.82 3.35 5.61
CA MET A 227 15.85 3.50 4.15
C MET A 227 16.45 2.27 3.47
N GLY A 228 17.55 1.75 3.98
CA GLY A 228 18.21 0.53 3.51
C GLY A 228 17.33 -0.69 3.65
N GLY A 229 16.62 -0.83 4.78
CA GLY A 229 15.60 -1.87 4.99
C GLY A 229 14.43 -1.76 4.02
N PHE A 230 13.95 -0.55 3.75
CA PHE A 230 12.90 -0.30 2.76
C PHE A 230 13.36 -0.68 1.35
N TRP A 231 14.58 -0.33 0.96
CA TRP A 231 15.17 -0.64 -0.34
C TRP A 231 15.46 -2.13 -0.47
N TRP A 232 15.99 -2.76 0.58
CA TRP A 232 16.24 -4.20 0.60
C TRP A 232 14.94 -5.00 0.50
N ARG A 233 13.85 -4.54 1.14
CA ARG A 233 12.52 -5.14 0.98
C ARG A 233 11.93 -4.99 -0.43
N GLN A 234 12.48 -4.13 -1.29
CA GLN A 234 12.07 -4.12 -2.70
C GLN A 234 12.68 -5.29 -3.48
N THR A 235 13.77 -5.89 -3.00
CA THR A 235 14.40 -7.06 -3.63
C THR A 235 13.63 -8.36 -3.31
N PRO A 236 13.62 -9.36 -4.22
CA PRO A 236 12.95 -10.64 -3.97
C PRO A 236 13.46 -11.35 -2.71
N SER A 237 14.78 -11.37 -2.50
CA SER A 237 15.41 -12.01 -1.33
C SER A 237 15.09 -11.30 -0.02
N GLY A 238 15.07 -9.96 -0.03
CA GLY A 238 14.68 -9.16 1.13
C GLY A 238 13.24 -9.41 1.55
N ARG A 239 12.30 -9.53 0.59
CA ARG A 239 10.88 -9.85 0.90
C ARG A 239 10.71 -11.19 1.59
N VAL A 240 11.38 -12.23 1.09
CA VAL A 240 11.29 -13.58 1.67
C VAL A 240 11.74 -13.56 3.13
N LEU A 241 12.88 -12.93 3.41
CA LEU A 241 13.41 -12.86 4.77
C LEU A 241 12.52 -12.00 5.67
N THR A 242 12.14 -10.81 5.24
CA THR A 242 11.32 -9.90 6.05
C THR A 242 9.94 -10.46 6.31
N ASP A 243 9.29 -11.02 5.29
CA ASP A 243 7.92 -11.51 5.42
C ASP A 243 7.88 -12.78 6.30
N GLY A 244 8.93 -13.62 6.28
CA GLY A 244 9.09 -14.73 7.23
C GLY A 244 9.31 -14.24 8.68
N LEU A 245 10.13 -13.20 8.86
CA LEU A 245 10.41 -12.61 10.18
C LEU A 245 9.15 -11.96 10.79
N LEU A 246 8.38 -11.24 9.98
CA LEU A 246 7.11 -10.62 10.37
C LEU A 246 6.04 -11.65 10.76
N LEU A 247 5.98 -12.80 10.07
CA LEU A 247 5.05 -13.89 10.41
C LEU A 247 5.41 -14.60 11.73
N ASN A 248 6.68 -14.60 12.12
CA ASN A 248 7.13 -15.26 13.35
C ASN A 248 6.93 -14.42 14.62
N ILE A 249 6.61 -13.13 14.50
CA ILE A 249 6.30 -12.30 15.66
C ILE A 249 4.94 -12.73 16.23
N PRO A 250 4.83 -13.22 17.48
CA PRO A 250 3.64 -13.93 17.96
C PRO A 250 2.31 -13.14 17.85
N VAL A 251 2.35 -11.83 18.05
CA VAL A 251 1.16 -10.95 17.98
C VAL A 251 0.93 -10.46 16.54
N VAL A 252 1.97 -9.95 15.90
CA VAL A 252 1.90 -9.37 14.55
C VAL A 252 1.63 -10.45 13.50
N GLY A 253 2.28 -11.61 13.62
CA GLY A 253 2.10 -12.75 12.72
C GLY A 253 0.67 -13.26 12.70
N LYS A 254 0.00 -13.33 13.86
CA LYS A 254 -1.43 -13.70 13.95
C LYS A 254 -2.33 -12.69 13.24
N ILE A 255 -2.04 -11.40 13.38
CA ILE A 255 -2.78 -10.33 12.68
C ILE A 255 -2.57 -10.44 11.17
N ILE A 256 -1.32 -10.60 10.73
CA ILE A 256 -0.97 -10.74 9.31
C ILE A 256 -1.65 -11.99 8.72
N HIS A 257 -1.62 -13.11 9.44
CA HIS A 257 -2.30 -14.34 9.04
C HIS A 257 -3.79 -14.09 8.76
N LYS A 258 -4.52 -13.49 9.73
CA LYS A 258 -5.94 -13.13 9.56
C LYS A 258 -6.18 -12.21 8.36
N ILE A 259 -5.35 -11.17 8.18
CA ILE A 259 -5.43 -10.25 7.03
C ILE A 259 -5.24 -11.00 5.71
N VAL A 260 -4.29 -11.94 5.66
CA VAL A 260 -3.99 -12.69 4.44
C VAL A 260 -5.09 -13.69 4.14
N VAL A 261 -5.58 -14.42 5.13
CA VAL A 261 -6.71 -15.35 4.96
C VAL A 261 -7.92 -14.60 4.44
N ALA A 262 -8.30 -13.47 5.06
CA ALA A 262 -9.39 -12.61 4.60
C ALA A 262 -9.24 -12.20 3.13
N ARG A 263 -8.03 -11.78 2.73
CA ARG A 263 -7.76 -11.37 1.33
C ARG A 263 -7.87 -12.54 0.36
N ILE A 264 -7.32 -13.71 0.71
CA ILE A 264 -7.34 -14.90 -0.16
C ILE A 264 -8.79 -15.39 -0.32
N THR A 265 -9.50 -15.63 0.77
CA THR A 265 -10.88 -16.12 0.73
C THR A 265 -11.80 -15.11 0.05
N GLY A 266 -11.62 -13.81 0.30
CA GLY A 266 -12.38 -12.75 -0.38
C GLY A 266 -12.12 -12.71 -1.89
N SER A 267 -10.86 -12.87 -2.30
CA SER A 267 -10.49 -12.94 -3.72
C SER A 267 -11.07 -14.18 -4.40
N LEU A 268 -11.00 -15.34 -3.75
CA LEU A 268 -11.60 -16.58 -4.28
C LEU A 268 -13.12 -16.45 -4.38
N GLY A 269 -13.77 -15.93 -3.33
CA GLY A 269 -15.22 -15.74 -3.29
C GLY A 269 -15.72 -14.82 -4.41
N ILE A 270 -15.07 -13.67 -4.65
CA ILE A 270 -15.48 -12.75 -5.70
C ILE A 270 -15.22 -13.29 -7.12
N LEU A 271 -14.12 -14.02 -7.32
CA LEU A 271 -13.82 -14.65 -8.61
C LEU A 271 -14.82 -15.76 -8.93
N LEU A 272 -15.14 -16.62 -7.96
CA LEU A 272 -16.18 -17.65 -8.13
C LEU A 272 -17.56 -17.05 -8.37
N LYS A 273 -17.95 -16.00 -7.63
CA LYS A 273 -19.20 -15.25 -7.89
C LYS A 273 -19.25 -14.69 -9.31
N SER A 274 -18.09 -14.40 -9.91
CA SER A 274 -17.95 -13.89 -11.28
C SER A 274 -17.90 -15.00 -12.34
N GLY A 275 -18.19 -16.25 -11.96
CA GLY A 275 -18.31 -17.38 -12.87
C GLY A 275 -17.00 -18.09 -13.20
N LEU A 276 -15.89 -17.73 -12.54
CA LEU A 276 -14.62 -18.47 -12.72
C LEU A 276 -14.67 -19.80 -11.97
N THR A 277 -13.93 -20.78 -12.49
CA THR A 277 -13.73 -22.06 -11.81
C THR A 277 -12.80 -21.90 -10.60
N ILE A 278 -12.85 -22.84 -9.64
CA ILE A 278 -11.95 -22.82 -8.48
C ILE A 278 -10.48 -22.90 -8.87
N MET A 279 -10.15 -23.61 -9.94
CA MET A 279 -8.78 -23.74 -10.45
C MET A 279 -8.25 -22.42 -11.01
N GLU A 280 -9.08 -21.67 -11.75
CA GLU A 280 -8.74 -20.34 -12.22
C GLU A 280 -8.60 -19.37 -11.04
N ALA A 281 -9.53 -19.42 -10.09
CA ALA A 281 -9.50 -18.58 -8.89
C ALA A 281 -8.23 -18.82 -8.05
N LEU A 282 -7.85 -20.08 -7.82
CA LEU A 282 -6.62 -20.46 -7.11
C LEU A 282 -5.36 -20.00 -7.85
N THR A 283 -5.35 -20.09 -9.17
CA THR A 283 -4.23 -19.58 -10.00
C THR A 283 -4.08 -18.07 -9.88
N MET A 284 -5.19 -17.33 -9.74
CA MET A 284 -5.15 -15.89 -9.49
C MET A 284 -4.75 -15.57 -8.06
N ALA A 285 -5.26 -16.30 -7.07
CA ALA A 285 -4.87 -16.15 -5.67
C ALA A 285 -3.35 -16.35 -5.47
N GLU A 286 -2.75 -17.32 -6.17
CA GLU A 286 -1.30 -17.54 -6.19
C GLU A 286 -0.53 -16.31 -6.71
N LYS A 287 -1.00 -15.70 -7.81
CA LYS A 287 -0.38 -14.48 -8.39
C LYS A 287 -0.48 -13.26 -7.48
N LEU A 288 -1.53 -13.20 -6.66
CA LEU A 288 -1.80 -12.09 -5.72
C LEU A 288 -1.04 -12.23 -4.40
N ALA A 289 -0.60 -13.44 -4.05
CA ALA A 289 0.17 -13.68 -2.85
C ALA A 289 1.54 -13.00 -2.95
N TYR A 290 1.73 -11.96 -2.12
CA TYR A 290 2.99 -11.22 -2.03
C TYR A 290 4.12 -12.02 -1.36
N ASN A 291 3.77 -12.83 -0.36
CA ASN A 291 4.70 -13.66 0.40
C ASN A 291 4.91 -15.01 -0.31
N VAL A 292 6.16 -15.41 -0.47
CA VAL A 292 6.55 -16.66 -1.14
C VAL A 292 6.03 -17.90 -0.41
N THR A 293 6.05 -17.91 0.93
CA THR A 293 5.50 -19.01 1.75
C THR A 293 4.01 -19.19 1.49
N ILE A 294 3.27 -18.07 1.41
CA ILE A 294 1.82 -18.08 1.18
C ILE A 294 1.52 -18.51 -0.26
N ARG A 295 2.32 -18.02 -1.22
CA ARG A 295 2.22 -18.44 -2.62
C ARG A 295 2.43 -19.94 -2.77
N GLN A 296 3.43 -20.50 -2.10
CA GLN A 296 3.71 -21.93 -2.13
C GLN A 296 2.57 -22.73 -1.49
N ALA A 297 2.01 -22.26 -0.36
CA ALA A 297 0.85 -22.90 0.26
C ALA A 297 -0.35 -22.95 -0.70
N ILE A 298 -0.66 -21.85 -1.38
CA ILE A 298 -1.74 -21.81 -2.39
C ILE A 298 -1.42 -22.71 -3.59
N ALA A 299 -0.17 -22.73 -4.05
CA ALA A 299 0.25 -23.59 -5.16
C ALA A 299 0.07 -25.07 -4.82
N ASN A 300 0.41 -25.47 -3.59
CA ASN A 300 0.20 -26.83 -3.12
C ASN A 300 -1.29 -27.18 -2.97
N VAL A 301 -2.10 -26.26 -2.45
CA VAL A 301 -3.57 -26.41 -2.40
C VAL A 301 -4.14 -26.62 -3.81
N ARG A 302 -3.72 -25.78 -4.78
CA ARG A 302 -4.12 -25.93 -6.19
C ARG A 302 -3.71 -27.29 -6.76
N PHE A 303 -2.51 -27.75 -6.45
CA PHE A 303 -2.03 -29.06 -6.90
C PHE A 303 -2.90 -30.20 -6.36
N ASP A 304 -3.23 -30.19 -5.06
CA ASP A 304 -4.08 -31.22 -4.46
C ASP A 304 -5.51 -31.20 -5.00
N VAL A 305 -6.09 -30.01 -5.21
CA VAL A 305 -7.42 -29.84 -5.81
C VAL A 305 -7.43 -30.32 -7.26
N SER A 306 -6.36 -30.08 -8.02
CA SER A 306 -6.23 -30.59 -9.40
C SER A 306 -6.23 -32.12 -9.48
N ARG A 307 -5.87 -32.80 -8.38
CA ARG A 307 -5.89 -34.26 -8.26
C ARG A 307 -7.20 -34.82 -7.71
N GLY A 308 -8.21 -33.97 -7.51
CA GLY A 308 -9.53 -34.37 -7.01
C GLY A 308 -9.65 -34.36 -5.48
N THR A 309 -8.69 -33.79 -4.76
CA THR A 309 -8.85 -33.56 -3.31
C THR A 309 -9.85 -32.42 -3.10
N SER A 310 -10.74 -32.55 -2.10
CA SER A 310 -11.64 -31.45 -1.73
C SER A 310 -10.85 -30.20 -1.33
N LEU A 311 -11.42 -29.02 -1.56
CA LEU A 311 -10.73 -27.76 -1.26
C LEU A 311 -10.49 -27.65 0.25
N ALA A 312 -11.47 -28.03 1.07
CA ALA A 312 -11.34 -28.03 2.52
C ALA A 312 -10.18 -28.91 3.01
N ALA A 313 -10.06 -30.14 2.48
CA ALA A 313 -8.97 -31.05 2.87
C ALA A 313 -7.61 -30.54 2.39
N ALA A 314 -7.55 -29.98 1.17
CA ALA A 314 -6.33 -29.38 0.64
C ALA A 314 -5.84 -28.20 1.49
N LEU A 315 -6.75 -27.33 1.98
CA LEU A 315 -6.40 -26.20 2.84
C LEU A 315 -5.77 -26.66 4.16
N LEU A 316 -6.32 -27.68 4.82
CA LEU A 316 -5.78 -28.22 6.08
C LEU A 316 -4.37 -28.80 5.96
N ARG A 317 -4.05 -29.38 4.80
CA ARG A 317 -2.84 -30.19 4.63
C ARG A 317 -1.54 -29.39 4.65
N HIS A 318 -1.57 -28.11 4.26
CA HIS A 318 -0.37 -27.30 4.02
C HIS A 318 -0.02 -26.33 5.16
N GLY A 319 -0.61 -26.49 6.34
CA GLY A 319 -0.20 -25.86 7.60
C GLY A 319 -0.40 -24.34 7.72
N PHE A 320 -0.70 -23.63 6.64
CA PHE A 320 -1.01 -22.20 6.67
C PHE A 320 -2.46 -21.92 7.07
N PHE A 321 -3.41 -22.73 6.64
CA PHE A 321 -4.83 -22.59 7.01
C PHE A 321 -5.11 -23.48 8.22
N HIS A 322 -5.88 -22.98 9.20
CA HIS A 322 -6.27 -23.76 10.37
C HIS A 322 -7.63 -24.45 10.16
N MET A 323 -8.12 -25.10 11.22
CA MET A 323 -9.33 -25.90 11.18
C MET A 323 -10.57 -25.10 10.79
N MET A 324 -10.70 -23.87 11.33
CA MET A 324 -11.88 -23.04 11.12
C MET A 324 -12.02 -22.61 9.66
N GLU A 325 -10.92 -22.21 9.03
CA GLU A 325 -10.87 -21.82 7.60
C GLU A 325 -11.36 -22.97 6.72
N ALA A 326 -10.87 -24.18 6.98
CA ALA A 326 -11.24 -25.35 6.22
C ALA A 326 -12.69 -25.79 6.46
N GLN A 327 -13.19 -25.67 7.69
CA GLN A 327 -14.58 -25.99 8.02
C GLN A 327 -15.57 -25.05 7.30
N MET A 328 -15.29 -23.75 7.27
CA MET A 328 -16.14 -22.81 6.52
C MET A 328 -16.19 -23.16 5.03
N VAL A 329 -15.05 -23.58 4.46
CA VAL A 329 -14.98 -24.04 3.07
C VAL A 329 -15.69 -25.38 2.87
N ALA A 330 -15.56 -26.33 3.81
CA ALA A 330 -16.24 -27.63 3.75
C ALA A 330 -17.76 -27.46 3.67
N VAL A 331 -18.33 -26.59 4.49
CA VAL A 331 -19.77 -26.26 4.44
C VAL A 331 -20.17 -25.70 3.06
N GLY A 332 -19.33 -24.85 2.47
CA GLY A 332 -19.55 -24.34 1.11
C GLY A 332 -19.46 -25.41 0.03
N GLU A 333 -18.59 -26.40 0.21
CA GLU A 333 -18.42 -27.53 -0.69
C GLU A 333 -19.61 -28.48 -0.62
N GLU A 334 -20.08 -28.80 0.59
CA GLU A 334 -21.24 -29.67 0.84
C GLU A 334 -22.56 -29.06 0.37
N THR A 335 -22.73 -27.75 0.55
CA THR A 335 -23.95 -27.03 0.13
C THR A 335 -23.93 -26.59 -1.32
N GLY A 336 -22.79 -26.71 -2.01
CA GLY A 336 -22.58 -26.19 -3.36
C GLY A 336 -22.47 -24.66 -3.44
N LEU A 337 -22.48 -23.95 -2.30
CA LEU A 337 -22.43 -22.50 -2.19
C LEU A 337 -21.01 -21.99 -1.86
N MET A 338 -20.01 -22.51 -2.58
CA MET A 338 -18.58 -22.24 -2.34
C MET A 338 -18.25 -20.75 -2.37
N ALA A 339 -18.82 -20.00 -3.31
CA ALA A 339 -18.52 -18.58 -3.48
C ALA A 339 -19.04 -17.72 -2.31
N GLU A 340 -20.15 -18.12 -1.70
CA GLU A 340 -20.74 -17.49 -0.53
C GLU A 340 -19.95 -17.86 0.73
N ALA A 341 -19.63 -19.14 0.91
CA ALA A 341 -18.81 -19.61 2.01
C ALA A 341 -17.45 -18.89 2.09
N LEU A 342 -16.76 -18.74 0.95
CA LEU A 342 -15.50 -18.00 0.88
C LEU A 342 -15.67 -16.50 1.14
N SER A 343 -16.78 -15.89 0.70
CA SER A 343 -17.09 -14.49 1.01
C SER A 343 -17.35 -14.30 2.52
N ASN A 344 -18.09 -15.21 3.13
CA ASN A 344 -18.39 -15.16 4.57
C ASN A 344 -17.13 -15.41 5.41
N ALA A 345 -16.26 -16.32 4.97
CA ALA A 345 -14.94 -16.50 5.57
C ALA A 345 -14.11 -15.22 5.48
N ALA A 346 -14.13 -14.53 4.33
CA ALA A 346 -13.44 -13.25 4.19
C ALA A 346 -13.94 -12.22 5.21
N GLU A 347 -15.25 -12.00 5.30
CA GLU A 347 -15.86 -11.04 6.22
C GLU A 347 -15.58 -11.39 7.70
N TYR A 348 -15.61 -12.68 8.05
CA TYR A 348 -15.24 -13.16 9.38
C TYR A 348 -13.78 -12.83 9.71
N TYR A 349 -12.83 -13.15 8.83
CA TYR A 349 -11.41 -12.90 9.08
C TYR A 349 -11.04 -11.41 9.00
N GLU A 350 -11.77 -10.59 8.24
CA GLU A 350 -11.66 -9.13 8.29
C GLU A 350 -12.03 -8.61 9.69
N GLY A 351 -13.14 -9.09 10.26
CA GLY A 351 -13.56 -8.75 11.63
C GLY A 351 -12.55 -9.23 12.68
N GLU A 352 -12.09 -10.47 12.58
CA GLU A 352 -11.07 -11.04 13.47
C GLU A 352 -9.73 -10.29 13.41
N ALA A 353 -9.35 -9.80 12.22
CA ALA A 353 -8.15 -8.99 12.05
C ALA A 353 -8.31 -7.61 12.71
N GLN A 354 -9.45 -6.94 12.51
CA GLN A 354 -9.75 -5.66 13.15
C GLN A 354 -9.77 -5.78 14.68
N ALA A 355 -10.43 -6.82 15.21
CA ALA A 355 -10.46 -7.10 16.63
C ALA A 355 -9.06 -7.36 17.19
N ALA A 356 -8.24 -8.15 16.50
CA ALA A 356 -6.86 -8.42 16.93
C ALA A 356 -5.98 -7.16 16.95
N VAL A 357 -6.14 -6.26 15.95
CA VAL A 357 -5.44 -4.97 15.97
C VAL A 357 -5.92 -4.12 17.14
N SER A 358 -7.23 -4.05 17.39
CA SER A 358 -7.79 -3.31 18.54
C SER A 358 -7.25 -3.80 19.88
N VAL A 359 -7.26 -5.13 20.11
CA VAL A 359 -6.69 -5.73 21.32
C VAL A 359 -5.21 -5.41 21.47
N MET A 360 -4.44 -5.48 20.37
CA MET A 360 -3.02 -5.10 20.39
C MET A 360 -2.84 -3.64 20.81
N VAL A 361 -3.67 -2.71 20.31
CA VAL A 361 -3.63 -1.30 20.72
C VAL A 361 -3.92 -1.15 22.22
N THR A 362 -4.99 -1.77 22.72
CA THR A 362 -5.40 -1.67 24.12
C THR A 362 -4.35 -2.22 25.09
N LEU A 363 -3.65 -3.30 24.71
CA LEU A 363 -2.58 -3.88 25.54
C LEU A 363 -1.28 -3.06 25.49
N LEU A 364 -1.06 -2.33 24.41
CA LEU A 364 0.17 -1.57 24.20
C LEU A 364 0.26 -0.36 25.13
N GLU A 365 -0.86 0.29 25.44
CA GLU A 365 -0.91 1.42 26.37
C GLU A 365 -0.38 1.11 27.78
N PRO A 366 -0.91 0.13 28.53
CA PRO A 366 -0.39 -0.22 29.85
C PRO A 366 1.05 -0.74 29.79
N MET A 367 1.43 -1.43 28.72
CA MET A 367 2.81 -1.88 28.52
C MET A 367 3.78 -0.69 28.41
N LEU A 368 3.43 0.35 27.64
CA LEU A 368 4.27 1.54 27.51
C LEU A 368 4.37 2.32 28.83
N ILE A 369 3.28 2.42 29.60
CA ILE A 369 3.31 3.06 30.92
C ILE A 369 4.25 2.28 31.85
N LEU A 370 4.17 0.95 31.87
CA LEU A 370 5.06 0.10 32.66
C LEU A 370 6.53 0.28 32.24
N ILE A 371 6.82 0.28 30.93
CA ILE A 371 8.17 0.51 30.41
C ILE A 371 8.67 1.89 30.80
N MET A 372 7.83 2.93 30.67
CA MET A 372 8.20 4.30 31.05
C MET A 372 8.48 4.40 32.54
N ALA A 373 7.64 3.81 33.40
CA ALA A 373 7.84 3.78 34.84
C ALA A 373 9.15 3.05 35.19
N LEU A 374 9.45 1.94 34.52
CA LEU A 374 10.69 1.19 34.73
C LEU A 374 11.91 2.01 34.28
N VAL A 375 11.86 2.65 33.11
CA VAL A 375 12.94 3.51 32.60
C VAL A 375 13.18 4.70 33.53
N VAL A 376 12.13 5.45 33.86
CA VAL A 376 12.24 6.63 34.73
C VAL A 376 12.70 6.22 36.12
N GLY A 377 12.18 5.12 36.68
CA GLY A 377 12.62 4.56 37.95
C GLY A 377 14.08 4.14 37.92
N PHE A 378 14.51 3.45 36.86
CA PHE A 378 15.89 3.05 36.63
C PHE A 378 16.83 4.27 36.62
N ILE A 379 16.46 5.32 35.88
CA ILE A 379 17.25 6.55 35.81
C ILE A 379 17.25 7.28 37.16
N THR A 380 16.10 7.38 37.81
CA THR A 380 15.97 8.04 39.12
C THR A 380 16.84 7.37 40.18
N ILE A 381 16.81 6.04 40.29
CA ILE A 381 17.66 5.29 41.22
C ILE A 381 19.13 5.46 40.85
N GLY A 382 19.48 5.34 39.56
CA GLY A 382 20.84 5.54 39.08
C GLY A 382 21.40 6.94 39.32
N CYS A 383 20.53 7.95 39.48
CA CYS A 383 20.91 9.33 39.77
C CYS A 383 20.92 9.65 41.27
N ILE A 384 19.92 9.18 42.02
CA ILE A 384 19.77 9.50 43.46
C ILE A 384 20.80 8.76 44.31
N LEU A 385 21.08 7.47 44.04
CA LEU A 385 22.05 6.70 44.82
C LEU A 385 23.43 7.39 44.93
N PRO A 386 24.08 7.78 43.82
CA PRO A 386 25.37 8.47 43.94
C PRO A 386 25.26 9.86 44.57
N MET A 387 24.11 10.55 44.47
CA MET A 387 23.92 11.82 45.21
C MET A 387 23.86 11.60 46.72
N LEU A 388 23.21 10.53 47.19
CA LEU A 388 23.16 10.19 48.62
C LEU A 388 24.53 9.78 49.17
N ASP A 389 25.32 9.03 48.40
CA ASP A 389 26.69 8.68 48.78
C ASP A 389 27.57 9.93 48.91
N VAL A 390 27.43 10.91 48.00
CA VAL A 390 28.14 12.19 48.13
C VAL A 390 27.65 12.99 49.34
N MET A 391 26.35 13.00 49.64
CA MET A 391 25.79 13.72 50.80
C MET A 391 26.13 13.08 52.16
N THR A 392 26.42 11.79 52.22
CA THR A 392 26.82 11.09 53.47
C THR A 392 28.32 11.18 53.77
N ILE A 393 29.13 11.56 52.77
CA ILE A 393 30.57 11.82 52.92
C ILE A 393 30.84 13.23 53.49
N PHE A 394 29.86 14.14 53.42
CA PHE A 394 29.81 15.40 54.16
C PHE A 394 29.06 15.24 55.48
#